data_AF-A0A931NYN6-F1
#
_entry.id   AF-A0A931NYN6-F1
#
_cell.length_a   1.000
_cell.length_b   1.000
_cell.length_c   1.000
_cell.angle_alpha   90.00
_cell.angle_beta   90.00
_cell.angle_gamma   90.00
#
_symmetry.space_group_name_H-M   'P 1'
#
loop_
_entity.id
_entity.type
_entity.pdbx_description
1 polymer ?
#
loop_
_entity_poly.entity_id
_entity_poly.type
_entity_poly.pdbx_seq_one_letter_code
_entity_poly.pdbx_strand_id
1 'polypeptide(L)' 'MDLARPQPDVARERDGDERAMPAGTPAWITPELVRLTQNVWNPRYRRAISRDEAITILLSVGRLFDLLARE' A
#
# COMPACT_ATOMS: atom_id res chain seq x y z
N MET A 1 -1.33 -48.38 -8.47
CA MET A 1 -0.97 -47.03 -8.97
C MET A 1 -2.17 -46.14 -8.73
N ASP A 2 -2.03 -45.16 -7.83
CA ASP A 2 -2.62 -43.83 -7.98
C ASP A 2 -1.97 -42.93 -6.91
N LEU A 3 -0.83 -42.34 -7.28
CA LEU A 3 -0.18 -41.32 -6.48
C LEU A 3 -0.92 -40.02 -6.80
N ALA A 4 -1.85 -39.62 -5.93
CA ALA A 4 -2.44 -38.29 -5.98
C ALA A 4 -1.30 -37.26 -5.95
N ARG A 5 -1.09 -36.58 -7.08
CA ARG A 5 -0.12 -35.47 -7.17
C ARG A 5 -0.51 -34.41 -6.14
N PRO A 6 0.42 -33.85 -5.37
CA PRO A 6 0.12 -32.62 -4.64
C PRO A 6 -0.20 -31.55 -5.67
N GLN A 7 -1.38 -30.93 -5.59
CA GLN A 7 -1.71 -29.74 -6.40
C GLN A 7 -0.74 -28.62 -6.00
N PRO A 8 0.17 -28.17 -6.89
CA PRO A 8 0.78 -26.87 -6.74
C PRO A 8 -0.23 -25.86 -7.28
N ASP A 9 -0.67 -24.89 -6.48
CA ASP A 9 -0.95 -23.50 -6.92
C ASP A 9 -1.99 -22.76 -6.09
N VAL A 10 -2.86 -23.42 -5.30
CA VAL A 10 -3.88 -22.66 -4.53
C VAL A 10 -3.34 -21.93 -3.30
N ALA A 11 -2.16 -22.28 -2.80
CA ALA A 11 -1.55 -21.62 -1.64
C ALA A 11 -0.70 -20.40 -2.00
N ARG A 12 -0.37 -20.19 -3.29
CA ARG A 12 0.57 -19.14 -3.71
C ARG A 12 -0.09 -17.81 -4.10
N GLU A 13 -1.43 -17.78 -4.20
CA GLU A 13 -2.20 -16.59 -4.58
C GLU A 13 -2.62 -15.68 -3.41
N ARG A 14 -2.38 -16.07 -2.15
CA ARG A 14 -2.69 -15.21 -0.98
C ARG A 14 -1.51 -14.39 -0.48
N ASP A 15 -0.40 -14.42 -1.19
CA ASP A 15 0.77 -13.57 -0.98
C ASP A 15 0.81 -12.57 -2.14
N GLY A 16 -0.32 -11.85 -2.33
CA GLY A 16 -0.41 -10.77 -3.30
C GLY A 16 0.64 -9.74 -2.95
N ASP A 17 1.72 -9.74 -3.73
CA ASP A 17 2.96 -8.99 -3.56
C ASP A 17 2.76 -7.78 -2.64
N GLU A 18 3.20 -7.88 -1.38
CA GLU A 18 3.13 -6.75 -0.45
C GLU A 18 3.93 -5.54 -0.99
N ARG A 19 4.67 -5.67 -2.09
CA ARG A 19 5.31 -4.55 -2.79
C ARG A 19 4.45 -3.96 -3.90
N ALA A 20 3.44 -4.69 -4.40
CA ALA A 20 2.53 -4.17 -5.39
C ALA A 20 1.63 -3.09 -4.77
N MET A 21 1.68 -1.91 -5.38
CA MET A 21 0.81 -0.80 -5.01
C MET A 21 -0.64 -1.13 -5.40
N PRO A 22 -1.65 -0.77 -4.59
CA PRO A 22 -3.04 -0.95 -4.97
C PRO A 22 -3.35 -0.31 -6.32
N ALA A 23 -4.15 -1.00 -7.14
CA ALA A 23 -4.57 -0.50 -8.45
C ALA A 23 -5.20 0.89 -8.32
N GLY A 24 -4.85 1.80 -9.23
CA GLY A 24 -5.33 3.19 -9.21
C GLY A 24 -4.58 4.13 -8.26
N THR A 25 -3.56 3.63 -7.54
CA THR A 25 -2.67 4.52 -6.78
C THR A 25 -1.88 5.43 -7.73
N PRO A 26 -1.90 6.77 -7.55
CA PRO A 26 -1.12 7.68 -8.37
C PRO A 26 0.38 7.32 -8.39
N ALA A 27 1.03 7.45 -9.54
CA ALA A 27 2.42 7.04 -9.73
C ALA A 27 3.43 7.79 -8.84
N TRP A 28 3.08 8.98 -8.35
CA TRP A 28 3.92 9.74 -7.43
C TRP A 28 3.93 9.15 -6.00
N ILE A 29 2.93 8.32 -5.65
CA ILE A 29 2.87 7.58 -4.39
C ILE A 29 3.67 6.28 -4.58
N THR A 30 4.93 6.30 -4.16
CA THR A 30 5.82 5.13 -4.26
C THR A 30 5.74 4.25 -3.00
N PRO A 31 6.12 2.95 -3.08
CA PRO A 31 6.24 2.10 -1.90
C PRO A 31 7.18 2.68 -0.83
N GLU A 32 8.26 3.35 -1.25
CA GLU A 32 9.21 4.03 -0.36
C GLU A 32 8.53 5.16 0.40
N LEU A 33 7.72 5.97 -0.28
CA LEU A 33 7.00 7.09 0.32
C LEU A 33 5.92 6.61 1.29
N VAL A 34 5.24 5.52 0.97
CA VAL A 34 4.30 4.84 1.89
C VAL A 34 5.02 4.41 3.17
N ARG A 35 6.16 3.72 3.06
CA ARG A 35 6.95 3.29 4.23
C ARG A 35 7.42 4.48 5.07
N LEU A 36 7.89 5.55 4.43
CA LEU A 36 8.28 6.77 5.12
C LEU A 36 7.10 7.41 5.85
N THR A 37 5.93 7.45 5.21
CA THR A 37 4.70 7.95 5.82
C THR A 37 4.33 7.14 7.07
N GLN A 38 4.36 5.81 6.99
CA GLN A 38 4.15 4.95 8.15
C GLN A 38 5.15 5.27 9.28
N ASN A 39 6.44 5.40 8.99
CA ASN A 39 7.46 5.71 10.00
C ASN A 39 7.21 7.06 10.71
N VAL A 40 6.74 8.07 9.97
CA VAL A 40 6.45 9.41 10.51
C VAL A 40 5.18 9.41 11.38
N TRP A 41 4.17 8.64 11.00
CA TRP A 41 2.84 8.71 11.59
C TRP A 41 2.56 7.64 12.65
N ASN A 42 3.22 6.48 12.61
CA ASN A 42 3.06 5.42 13.61
C ASN A 42 3.23 5.93 15.06
N PRO A 43 4.28 6.73 15.38
CA PRO A 43 4.44 7.25 16.74
C PRO A 43 3.32 8.22 17.15
N ARG A 44 2.76 8.98 16.20
CA ARG A 44 1.68 9.95 16.44
C ARG A 44 0.35 9.25 16.70
N TYR A 45 0.06 8.19 15.94
CA TYR A 45 -1.14 7.37 16.12
C TYR A 45 -1.02 6.38 17.29
N ARG A 46 0.18 6.21 17.87
CA ARG A 46 0.49 5.21 18.91
C ARG A 46 0.15 3.77 18.49
N ARG A 47 0.13 3.52 17.17
CA ARG A 47 -0.07 2.20 16.56
C ARG A 47 0.55 2.19 15.17
N ALA A 48 0.76 1.00 14.63
CA ALA A 48 1.06 0.85 13.21
C ALA A 48 -0.15 1.31 12.39
N ILE A 49 0.06 2.22 11.44
CA ILE A 49 -0.93 2.57 10.42
C ILE A 49 -0.79 1.61 9.24
N SER A 50 -1.92 1.22 8.66
CA SER A 50 -1.95 0.33 7.51
C SER A 50 -1.38 1.03 6.26
N ARG A 51 -1.08 0.24 5.23
CA ARG A 51 -0.71 0.77 3.91
C ARG A 51 -1.79 1.70 3.36
N ASP A 52 -3.05 1.28 3.45
CA ASP A 52 -4.19 2.04 2.92
C ASP A 52 -4.38 3.35 3.68
N GLU A 53 -4.13 3.37 4.98
CA GLU A 53 -4.14 4.60 5.78
C GLU A 53 -3.02 5.55 5.34
N ALA A 54 -1.80 5.03 5.13
CA ALA A 54 -0.68 5.84 4.63
C ALA A 54 -0.96 6.39 3.22
N ILE A 55 -1.52 5.58 2.31
CA ILE A 55 -1.95 6.03 0.98
C ILE A 55 -3.04 7.10 1.11
N THR A 56 -4.01 6.94 2.00
CA THR A 56 -5.08 7.92 2.24
C THR A 56 -4.52 9.28 2.71
N ILE A 57 -3.51 9.26 3.60
CA ILE A 57 -2.81 10.47 4.04
C ILE A 57 -2.15 11.15 2.83
N LEU A 58 -1.42 10.41 2.01
CA LEU A 58 -0.73 10.94 0.83
C LEU A 58 -1.73 11.51 -0.19
N LEU A 59 -2.80 10.78 -0.52
CA LEU A 59 -3.86 11.29 -1.40
C LEU A 59 -4.46 12.60 -0.89
N SER A 60 -4.62 12.75 0.41
CA SER A 60 -5.14 13.98 1.02
C SER A 60 -4.16 15.15 0.87
N VAL A 61 -2.85 14.89 0.99
CA VAL A 61 -1.80 15.88 0.71
C VAL A 61 -1.79 16.27 -0.77
N GLY A 62 -1.91 15.30 -1.69
CA GLY A 62 -2.01 15.57 -3.13
C GLY A 62 -3.18 16.50 -3.47
N ARG A 63 -4.37 16.21 -2.94
CA ARG A 63 -5.56 17.06 -3.11
C ARG A 63 -5.38 18.48 -2.57
N LEU A 64 -4.63 18.64 -1.47
CA LEU A 64 -4.32 19.96 -0.93
C LEU A 64 -3.43 20.75 -1.89
N PHE A 65 -2.37 20.13 -2.42
CA PHE A 65 -1.51 20.78 -3.42
C PHE A 65 -2.27 21.10 -4.71
N ASP A 66 -3.15 20.21 -5.17
CA ASP A 66 -3.99 20.46 -6.34
C ASP A 66 -4.92 21.66 -6.17
N LEU A 67 -5.38 21.93 -4.95
CA LEU A 67 -6.18 23.11 -4.63
C LEU A 67 -5.31 24.37 -4.64
N LEU A 68 -4.17 24.33 -3.96
CA LEU A 68 -3.25 25.47 -3.84
C LEU A 68 -2.62 25.88 -5.18
N ALA A 69 -2.44 24.94 -6.11
CA ALA A 69 -1.89 25.23 -7.44
C ALA A 69 -2.90 25.88 -8.41
N ARG A 70 -4.18 25.98 -8.03
CA ARG A 70 -5.24 26.61 -8.84
C ARG A 70 -5.43 28.10 -8.52
N GLU A 71 -4.79 28.58 -7.46
CA GLU A 71 -4.74 30.00 -7.07
C GLU A 71 -3.52 30.68 -7.71
#